data_AF-A0A535IMR1-F1
#
_entry.id   AF-A0A535IMR1-F1
#
_cell.length_a   1.000
_cell.length_b   1.000
_cell.length_c   1.000
_cell.angle_alpha   90.00
_cell.angle_beta   90.00
_cell.angle_gamma   90.00
#
_symmetry.space_group_name_H-M   'P 1'
#
loop_
_entity.id
_entity.type
_entity.pdbx_description
1 polymer ?
#
loop_
_entity_poly.entity_id
_entity_poly.type
_entity_poly.pdbx_seq_one_letter_code
_entity_poly.pdbx_strand_id
1 'polypeptide(L)'
;LWGIEQKLEPPAEFRGNGYVATGVPRMPRALWEAIPELERSEAAVSIFGQDVVDHYLNAARVEQQAYDSVVHAWDRERYLERA
;
A
#
# COMPACT_ATOMS: atom_id res chain seq x y z
N LEU A 1 3.40 13.97 -14.70
CA LEU A 1 3.81 14.02 -16.12
C LEU A 1 4.37 12.67 -16.61
N TRP A 2 5.11 11.94 -15.77
CA TRP A 2 5.73 10.65 -16.09
C TRP A 2 4.96 9.74 -17.07
N GLY A 3 3.68 9.41 -16.84
CA GLY A 3 2.90 8.57 -17.76
C GLY A 3 2.68 9.18 -19.16
N ILE A 4 2.50 10.50 -19.26
CA ILE A 4 2.41 11.23 -20.54
C ILE A 4 3.77 11.28 -21.22
N GLU A 5 4.84 11.56 -20.47
CA GLU A 5 6.21 11.65 -20.97
C GLU A 5 6.71 10.30 -21.51
N GLN A 6 6.39 9.21 -20.80
CA GLN A 6 6.70 7.84 -21.19
C GLN A 6 5.67 7.24 -22.16
N LYS A 7 4.61 7.99 -22.51
CA LYS A 7 3.52 7.57 -23.40
C LYS A 7 2.94 6.20 -23.01
N LEU A 8 2.69 6.01 -21.72
CA LEU A 8 2.12 4.77 -21.23
C LEU A 8 0.68 4.62 -21.69
N GLU A 9 0.39 3.49 -22.31
CA GLU A 9 -0.97 3.09 -22.65
C GLU A 9 -1.68 2.62 -21.37
N PRO A 10 -2.76 3.32 -20.93
CA PRO A 10 -3.55 2.84 -19.82
C PRO A 10 -4.24 1.53 -20.20
N PRO A 11 -4.56 0.66 -19.23
CA PRO A 11 -5.39 -0.50 -19.49
C PRO A 11 -6.77 -0.06 -20.01
N ALA A 12 -7.46 -0.98 -20.68
CA ALA A 12 -8.82 -0.74 -21.15
C ALA A 12 -9.74 -0.30 -19.99
N GLU A 13 -10.72 0.55 -20.31
CA GLU A 13 -11.74 0.98 -19.37
C GLU A 13 -12.44 -0.23 -18.74
N PHE A 14 -12.43 -0.30 -17.42
CA PHE A 14 -13.22 -1.28 -16.70
C PHE A 14 -14.69 -0.86 -16.68
N ARG A 15 -15.58 -1.69 -17.23
CA ARG A 15 -17.03 -1.45 -17.25
C ARG A 15 -17.74 -2.38 -16.28
N GLY A 16 -18.27 -1.82 -15.19
CA GLY A 16 -19.02 -2.57 -14.19
C GLY A 16 -18.95 -1.94 -12.79
N ASN A 17 -19.36 -2.70 -11.77
CA ASN A 17 -19.30 -2.28 -10.38
C ASN A 17 -18.03 -2.83 -9.70
N GLY A 18 -17.09 -1.94 -9.36
CA GLY A 18 -15.81 -2.29 -8.72
C GLY A 18 -15.92 -2.94 -7.33
N TYR A 19 -17.06 -2.80 -6.63
CA TYR A 19 -17.28 -3.45 -5.33
C TYR A 19 -17.54 -4.96 -5.45
N VAL A 20 -18.13 -5.40 -6.57
CA VAL A 20 -18.46 -6.81 -6.82
C VAL A 20 -17.52 -7.47 -7.84
N ALA A 21 -16.64 -6.69 -8.46
CA ALA A 21 -15.69 -7.17 -9.44
C ALA A 21 -14.71 -8.18 -8.81
N THR A 22 -14.61 -9.37 -9.41
CA THR A 22 -13.64 -10.41 -9.06
C THR A 22 -12.59 -10.54 -10.16
N GLY A 23 -11.39 -11.03 -9.82
CA GLY A 23 -10.32 -11.24 -10.79
C GLY A 23 -9.64 -9.97 -11.31
N VAL A 24 -9.94 -8.79 -10.75
CA VAL A 24 -9.27 -7.53 -11.08
C VAL A 24 -8.06 -7.29 -10.17
N PRO A 25 -6.97 -6.66 -10.64
CA PRO A 25 -5.87 -6.23 -9.79
C PRO A 25 -6.38 -5.41 -8.60
N ARG A 26 -5.82 -5.65 -7.42
CA ARG A 26 -6.19 -4.94 -6.18
C ARG A 26 -5.04 -4.07 -5.73
N MET A 27 -5.37 -2.90 -5.23
CA MET A 27 -4.42 -2.07 -4.51
C MET A 27 -4.07 -2.74 -3.17
N PRO A 28 -2.87 -2.47 -2.63
CA PRO A 28 -2.56 -2.80 -1.24
C PRO A 28 -3.65 -2.34 -0.29
N ARG A 29 -4.04 -3.20 0.64
CA ARG A 29 -5.14 -2.95 1.59
C ARG A 29 -4.66 -2.39 2.92
N ALA A 30 -3.35 -2.43 3.16
CA ALA A 30 -2.72 -2.00 4.39
C ALA A 30 -1.30 -1.51 4.11
N LEU A 31 -0.73 -0.79 5.08
CA LEU A 31 0.60 -0.20 4.97
C LEU A 31 1.68 -1.26 4.71
N TRP A 32 1.66 -2.39 5.43
CA TRP A 32 2.59 -3.49 5.21
C TRP A 32 2.53 -4.12 3.80
N GLU A 33 1.36 -4.11 3.14
CA GLU A 33 1.24 -4.54 1.74
C GLU A 33 1.80 -3.46 0.78
N ALA A 34 1.72 -2.17 1.14
CA ALA A 34 2.13 -1.05 0.29
C ALA A 34 3.64 -0.76 0.34
N ILE A 35 4.32 -1.04 1.46
CA ILE A 35 5.77 -0.87 1.61
C ILE A 35 6.56 -1.56 0.47
N PRO A 36 6.37 -2.87 0.21
CA PRO A 36 7.13 -3.54 -0.85
C PRO A 36 6.75 -3.04 -2.26
N GLU A 37 5.52 -2.53 -2.46
CA GLU A 37 5.10 -1.93 -3.72
C GLU A 37 5.82 -0.61 -4.01
N LEU A 38 6.02 0.22 -2.98
CA LEU A 38 6.80 1.45 -3.11
C LEU A 38 8.30 1.14 -3.30
N GLU A 39 8.84 0.17 -2.56
CA GLU A 39 10.24 -0.24 -2.63
C GLU A 39 10.67 -0.70 -4.03
N ARG A 40 9.78 -1.40 -4.75
CA ARG A 40 10.04 -1.84 -6.12
C ARG A 40 9.68 -0.83 -7.21
N SER A 41 9.20 0.36 -6.85
CA SER A 41 8.66 1.33 -7.80
C SER A 41 9.74 2.24 -8.38
N GLU A 42 10.27 1.88 -9.54
CA GLU A 42 11.17 2.74 -10.31
C GLU A 42 10.51 4.07 -10.72
N ALA A 43 9.19 4.03 -10.96
CA ALA A 43 8.41 5.22 -11.27
C ALA A 43 8.38 6.20 -10.08
N ALA A 44 8.18 5.70 -8.85
CA ALA A 44 8.21 6.54 -7.66
C ALA A 44 9.58 7.21 -7.47
N VAL A 45 10.68 6.46 -7.65
CA VAL A 45 12.04 7.01 -7.58
C VAL A 45 12.27 8.06 -8.67
N SER A 46 11.80 7.81 -9.90
CA SER A 46 11.94 8.77 -11.00
C SER A 46 11.16 10.06 -10.77
N ILE A 47 10.02 9.99 -10.07
CA ILE A 47 9.13 11.14 -9.83
C ILE A 47 9.59 11.96 -8.61
N PHE A 48 9.96 11.28 -7.52
CA PHE A 48 10.21 11.91 -6.22
C PHE A 48 11.70 12.00 -5.86
N GLY A 49 12.55 11.19 -6.48
CA GLY A 49 13.95 11.04 -6.13
C GLY A 49 14.18 9.94 -5.08
N GLN A 50 15.37 9.35 -5.12
CA GLN A 50 15.74 8.22 -4.26
C GLN A 50 15.66 8.58 -2.76
N ASP A 51 16.24 9.72 -2.36
CA ASP A 51 16.27 10.14 -0.95
C ASP A 51 14.87 10.31 -0.35
N VAL A 52 13.91 10.79 -1.15
CA VAL A 52 12.52 10.96 -0.72
C VAL A 52 11.85 9.60 -0.54
N VAL A 53 11.99 8.71 -1.52
CA VAL A 53 11.42 7.36 -1.45
C VAL A 53 11.99 6.59 -0.25
N ASP A 54 13.30 6.65 -0.04
CA ASP A 54 13.96 5.97 1.09
C ASP A 54 13.51 6.53 2.44
N HIS A 55 13.34 7.85 2.55
CA HIS A 55 12.82 8.47 3.76
C HIS A 55 11.41 7.96 4.10
N TYR A 56 10.52 7.90 3.11
CA TYR A 56 9.16 7.40 3.32
C TYR A 56 9.11 5.90 3.59
N LEU A 57 9.95 5.09 2.93
CA LEU A 57 10.05 3.65 3.22
C LEU A 57 10.51 3.41 4.66
N ASN A 58 11.49 4.17 5.13
CA ASN A 58 11.93 4.09 6.52
C ASN A 58 10.80 4.48 7.50
N ALA A 59 10.15 5.61 7.25
CA ALA A 59 9.03 6.08 8.09
C ALA A 59 7.88 5.04 8.13
N ALA A 60 7.50 4.49 6.98
CA ALA A 60 6.44 3.48 6.89
C ALA A 60 6.79 2.20 7.66
N ARG A 61 8.05 1.75 7.61
CA ARG A 61 8.51 0.57 8.36
C ARG A 61 8.50 0.81 9.86
N VAL A 62 8.93 1.98 10.32
CA VAL A 62 8.87 2.36 11.74
C VAL A 62 7.43 2.41 12.24
N GLU A 63 6.53 3.04 11.47
CA GLU A 63 5.10 3.11 11.81
C GLU A 63 4.46 1.72 11.87
N GLN A 64 4.74 0.87 10.88
CA GLN A 64 4.23 -0.50 10.86
C GLN A 64 4.72 -1.32 12.07
N GLN A 65 6.00 -1.22 12.41
CA GLN A 65 6.54 -1.89 13.61
C GLN A 65 5.91 -1.38 14.90
N ALA A 66 5.66 -0.06 15.00
CA ALA A 66 4.97 0.51 16.14
C ALA A 66 3.53 -0.02 16.25
N TYR A 67 2.79 -0.03 15.14
CA TYR A 67 1.43 -0.56 15.07
C TYR A 67 1.38 -2.05 15.50
N ASP A 68 2.27 -2.88 14.96
CA ASP A 68 2.30 -4.33 15.24
C ASP A 68 2.68 -4.66 16.69
N SER A 69 3.26 -3.70 17.43
CA SER A 69 3.61 -3.86 18.84
C SER A 69 2.43 -3.60 19.80
N VAL A 70 1.30 -3.08 19.30
CA VAL A 70 0.15 -2.70 20.12
C VAL A 70 -0.86 -3.84 20.21
N VAL A 71 -1.26 -4.20 21.43
CA VAL A 71 -2.44 -5.05 21.65
C VAL A 71 -3.69 -4.17 21.62
N HIS A 72 -4.53 -4.35 20.61
CA HIS A 72 -5.74 -3.54 20.48
C HIS A 72 -6.84 -4.02 21.42
N ALA A 73 -7.78 -3.12 21.76
CA ALA A 73 -8.94 -3.48 22.57
C ALA A 73 -9.75 -4.64 21.94
N TRP A 74 -9.82 -4.68 20.61
CA TRP A 74 -10.45 -5.78 19.88
C TRP A 74 -9.80 -7.14 20.18
N ASP A 75 -8.46 -7.20 20.25
CA ASP A 75 -7.75 -8.44 20.57
C ASP A 75 -8.09 -8.91 21.99
N ARG A 76 -8.13 -7.97 22.95
CA ARG A 76 -8.49 -8.26 24.34
C ARG A 76 -9.92 -8.77 24.46
N GLU A 77 -10.88 -8.10 23.83
CA GLU A 77 -12.27 -8.54 23.84
C GLU A 77 -12.42 -9.94 23.21
N ARG A 78 -11.72 -10.18 22.10
CA ARG A 78 -11.84 -11.43 21.34
C ARG A 78 -11.21 -12.64 22.03
N TYR A 79 -10.10 -12.44 22.74
CA TYR A 79 -9.26 -13.54 23.24
C TYR A 79 -9.14 -13.61 24.76
N LEU A 80 -9.40 -12.53 25.51
CA LEU A 80 -9.25 -12.49 26.97
C LEU A 80 -10.58 -12.37 27.71
N GLU A 81 -11.50 -11.52 27.24
CA GLU A 81 -12.72 -11.14 27.98
C GLU A 81 -13.94 -12.03 27.67
N ARG A 82 -13.78 -13.05 26.82
CA ARG A 82 -14.80 -14.08 26.51
C ARG A 82 -14.58 -15.42 27.22
N ALA A 83 -13.72 -15.46 28.23
CA ALA A 83 -13.48 -16.64 29.08
C ALA A 83 -14.48 -16.71 30.24
#